data_AF-A0A2V6YT65-F1
#
_entry.id   AF-A0A2V6YT65-F1
#
_cell.length_a   1.000
_cell.length_b   1.000
_cell.length_c   1.000
_cell.angle_alpha   90.00
_cell.angle_beta   90.00
_cell.angle_gamma   90.00
#
_symmetry.space_group_name_H-M   'P 1'
#
loop_
_entity.id
_entity.type
_entity.pdbx_description
1 polymer ?
#
loop_
_entity_poly.entity_id
_entity_poly.type
_entity_poly.pdbx_seq_one_letter_code
_entity_poly.pdbx_strand_id
1 'polypeptide(L)'
;MAITIPADLTIVTLRSGGRALAQRWTEAYASSVLQQASDLLRARTNIEFSRATLEQVVEEMPAGAAAETVDEAGYHFLAATYKAGNGVRALLVDRVSRPELGGQSRQQTRVCLIAYGSDVAATSRMMAHELGHLLALPHVDSGRRPGPGQESQIAAWMRNLMYSGALNPAAELTQTQVQAARSSPLARRFGGR
;
A
#
# COMPACT_ATOMS: atom_id res chain seq x y z
N MET A 1 -24.03 6.84 2.29
CA MET A 1 -23.02 7.21 1.27
C MET A 1 -21.72 6.50 1.58
N ALA A 2 -20.95 6.14 0.55
CA ALA A 2 -19.59 5.65 0.72
C ALA A 2 -18.67 6.77 1.24
N ILE A 3 -17.65 6.42 2.01
CA ILE A 3 -16.59 7.35 2.42
C ILE A 3 -15.59 7.38 1.27
N THR A 4 -15.50 8.50 0.55
CA THR A 4 -14.57 8.63 -0.58
C THR A 4 -13.32 9.37 -0.15
N ILE A 5 -12.16 8.72 -0.31
CA ILE A 5 -10.84 9.25 0.04
C ILE A 5 -10.05 9.45 -1.26
N PRO A 6 -9.57 10.68 -1.56
CA PRO A 6 -8.76 10.91 -2.74
C PRO A 6 -7.38 10.24 -2.61
N ALA A 7 -6.94 9.56 -3.66
CA ALA A 7 -5.62 8.94 -3.75
C ALA A 7 -4.81 9.59 -4.88
N ASP A 8 -3.72 10.25 -4.51
CA ASP A 8 -2.70 10.69 -5.46
C ASP A 8 -1.79 9.53 -5.81
N LEU A 9 -1.48 9.34 -7.10
CA LEU A 9 -0.55 8.31 -7.57
C LEU A 9 0.71 8.98 -8.13
N THR A 10 1.88 8.56 -7.65
CA THR A 10 3.18 9.03 -8.18
C THR A 10 3.96 7.82 -8.66
N ILE A 11 4.14 7.67 -9.97
CA ILE A 11 5.04 6.65 -10.54
C ILE A 11 6.47 7.19 -10.45
N VAL A 12 7.29 6.54 -9.63
CA VAL A 12 8.67 6.96 -9.34
C VAL A 12 9.63 6.08 -10.13
N THR A 13 10.32 6.69 -11.10
CA THR A 13 11.43 6.06 -11.82
C THR A 13 12.74 6.47 -11.15
N LEU A 14 13.48 5.50 -10.63
CA LEU A 14 14.77 5.79 -9.99
C LEU A 14 15.84 6.12 -11.03
N ARG A 15 16.82 6.94 -10.65
CA ARG A 15 18.00 7.30 -11.44
C ARG A 15 19.25 6.73 -10.77
N SER A 16 20.09 6.07 -11.55
CA SER A 16 21.40 5.55 -11.14
C SER A 16 22.44 5.89 -12.21
N GLY A 17 23.62 6.39 -11.80
CA GLY A 17 24.70 6.75 -12.73
C GLY A 17 24.31 7.76 -13.81
N GLY A 18 23.44 8.73 -13.46
CA GLY A 18 22.94 9.75 -14.39
C GLY A 18 21.89 9.27 -15.40
N ARG A 19 21.41 8.02 -15.29
CA ARG A 19 20.39 7.45 -16.19
C ARG A 19 19.15 6.99 -15.43
N ALA A 20 17.98 7.25 -15.99
CA ALA A 20 16.73 6.69 -15.49
C ALA A 20 16.75 5.17 -15.67
N LEU A 21 16.36 4.43 -14.63
CA LEU A 21 16.19 2.99 -14.68
C LEU A 21 14.91 2.62 -15.44
N ALA A 22 14.82 1.36 -15.83
CA ALA A 22 13.59 0.85 -16.45
C ALA A 22 12.41 0.96 -15.48
N GLN A 23 11.26 1.36 -16.02
CA GLN A 23 10.01 1.53 -15.29
C GLN A 23 8.94 0.66 -15.95
N ARG A 24 8.32 -0.23 -15.17
CA ARG A 24 7.24 -1.11 -15.64
C ARG A 24 5.85 -0.58 -15.32
N TRP A 25 5.71 0.32 -14.34
CA TRP A 25 4.44 0.97 -14.09
C TRP A 25 4.02 1.84 -15.27
N THR A 26 2.78 1.65 -15.72
CA THR A 26 2.09 2.54 -16.65
C THR A 26 0.92 3.19 -15.95
N GLU A 27 0.42 4.30 -16.47
CA GLU A 27 -0.75 4.98 -15.89
C GLU A 27 -2.00 4.10 -15.86
N ALA A 28 -2.19 3.29 -16.91
CA ALA A 28 -3.30 2.35 -17.03
C ALA A 28 -3.18 1.23 -15.99
N TYR A 29 -1.99 0.67 -15.80
CA TYR A 29 -1.74 -0.34 -14.78
C TYR A 29 -1.93 0.24 -13.36
N ALA A 30 -1.36 1.41 -13.08
CA ALA A 30 -1.52 2.14 -11.82
C ALA A 30 -2.99 2.40 -11.47
N SER A 31 -3.77 2.90 -12.44
CA SER A 31 -5.19 3.17 -12.25
C SER A 31 -5.99 1.89 -12.01
N SER A 32 -5.68 0.81 -12.74
CA SER A 32 -6.34 -0.49 -12.58
C SER A 32 -6.06 -1.11 -11.21
N VAL A 33 -4.80 -1.00 -10.74
CA VAL A 33 -4.40 -1.47 -9.41
C VAL A 33 -5.14 -0.71 -8.31
N LEU A 34 -5.19 0.62 -8.39
CA LEU A 34 -5.91 1.43 -7.40
C LEU A 34 -7.40 1.10 -7.40
N GLN A 35 -8.03 0.98 -8.58
CA GLN A 35 -9.46 0.66 -8.67
C GLN A 35 -9.77 -0.69 -8.00
N GLN A 36 -9.03 -1.74 -8.35
CA GLN A 36 -9.26 -3.06 -7.75
C GLN A 36 -8.94 -3.08 -6.25
N ALA A 37 -7.89 -2.41 -5.81
CA ALA A 37 -7.57 -2.28 -4.40
C ALA A 37 -8.68 -1.56 -3.62
N SER A 38 -9.23 -0.49 -4.20
CA SER A 38 -10.37 0.25 -3.67
C SER A 38 -11.62 -0.62 -3.61
N ASP A 39 -11.92 -1.39 -4.65
CA ASP A 39 -13.09 -2.28 -4.70
C ASP A 39 -13.03 -3.36 -3.60
N LEU A 40 -11.86 -3.95 -3.37
CA LEU A 40 -11.63 -4.93 -2.29
C LEU A 40 -11.97 -4.35 -0.91
N LEU A 41 -11.54 -3.11 -0.64
CA LEU A 41 -11.84 -2.44 0.62
C LEU A 41 -13.29 -1.99 0.69
N ARG A 42 -13.83 -1.42 -0.39
CA ARG A 42 -15.20 -0.91 -0.48
C ARG A 42 -16.23 -1.99 -0.22
N ALA A 43 -16.02 -3.20 -0.76
CA ALA A 43 -16.92 -4.34 -0.61
C ALA A 43 -17.24 -4.68 0.86
N ARG A 44 -16.30 -4.41 1.78
CA ARG A 44 -16.46 -4.70 3.21
C ARG A 44 -16.65 -3.44 4.05
N THR A 45 -15.92 -2.38 3.75
CA THR A 45 -15.84 -1.17 4.59
C THR A 45 -16.78 -0.05 4.16
N ASN A 46 -17.25 -0.07 2.90
CA ASN A 46 -17.91 1.06 2.25
C ASN A 46 -17.03 2.33 2.22
N ILE A 47 -15.70 2.16 2.22
CA ILE A 47 -14.68 3.18 1.96
C ILE A 47 -14.15 2.96 0.55
N GLU A 48 -14.06 4.02 -0.24
CA GLU A 48 -13.56 4.02 -1.60
C GLU A 48 -12.36 4.96 -1.69
N PHE A 49 -11.28 4.47 -2.31
CA PHE A 49 -10.14 5.29 -2.71
C PHE A 49 -10.29 5.66 -4.19
N SER A 50 -10.51 6.94 -4.48
CA SER A 50 -10.70 7.44 -5.84
C SER A 50 -9.43 8.12 -6.33
N ARG A 51 -9.00 7.83 -7.57
CA ARG A 51 -7.84 8.50 -8.18
C ARG A 51 -8.08 10.01 -8.26
N ALA A 52 -7.24 10.78 -7.58
CA ALA A 52 -7.30 12.24 -7.60
C ALA A 52 -6.31 12.81 -8.63
N THR A 53 -5.04 12.41 -8.51
CA THR A 53 -3.98 12.77 -9.47
C THR A 53 -3.17 11.54 -9.84
N LEU A 54 -2.50 11.62 -10.99
CA LEU A 54 -1.48 10.67 -11.39
C LEU A 54 -0.34 11.45 -12.04
N GLU A 55 0.87 11.30 -11.51
CA GLU A 55 2.08 11.93 -12.04
C GLU A 55 3.20 10.90 -12.21
N GLN A 56 4.14 11.20 -13.08
CA GLN A 56 5.35 10.40 -13.31
C GLN A 56 6.57 11.27 -13.03
N VAL A 57 7.50 10.74 -12.24
CA VAL A 57 8.68 11.48 -11.79
C VAL A 57 9.93 10.64 -11.94
N VAL A 58 11.07 11.32 -12.08
CA VAL A 58 12.38 10.67 -12.09
C VAL A 58 13.17 11.18 -10.90
N GLU A 59 13.57 10.26 -10.02
CA GLU A 59 14.18 10.57 -8.75
C GLU A 59 15.57 9.97 -8.59
N GLU A 60 16.46 10.74 -8.00
CA GLU A 60 17.77 10.29 -7.59
C GLU A 60 17.76 10.05 -6.08
N MET A 61 18.05 8.82 -5.66
CA MET A 61 18.04 8.49 -4.24
C MET A 61 19.18 9.23 -3.52
N PRO A 62 18.96 9.67 -2.26
CA PRO A 62 19.98 10.37 -1.50
C PRO A 62 21.22 9.48 -1.27
N ALA A 63 22.38 10.12 -1.08
CA ALA A 63 23.61 9.41 -0.76
C ALA A 63 23.41 8.51 0.48
N GLY A 64 23.79 7.24 0.38
CA GLY A 64 23.65 6.24 1.44
C GLY A 64 22.36 5.39 1.37
N ALA A 65 21.41 5.72 0.49
CA ALA A 65 20.31 4.83 0.13
C ALA A 65 20.68 3.92 -1.06
N ALA A 66 19.97 2.82 -1.24
CA ALA A 66 20.13 1.98 -2.41
C ALA A 66 19.77 2.75 -3.70
N ALA A 67 20.68 2.79 -4.67
CA ALA A 67 20.51 3.60 -5.90
C ALA A 67 19.47 3.02 -6.88
N GLU A 68 19.24 1.70 -6.84
CA GLU A 68 18.41 0.98 -7.84
C GLU A 68 17.13 0.37 -7.28
N THR A 69 16.93 0.46 -5.98
CA THR A 69 15.79 -0.10 -5.27
C THR A 69 15.40 0.83 -4.13
N VAL A 70 14.14 0.84 -3.75
CA VAL A 70 13.72 1.60 -2.55
C VAL A 70 13.89 0.74 -1.30
N ASP A 71 14.78 1.16 -0.40
CA ASP A 71 14.90 0.66 0.97
C ASP A 71 14.10 1.56 1.94
N GLU A 72 14.25 1.35 3.25
CA GLU A 72 13.56 2.17 4.25
C GLU A 72 13.97 3.65 4.20
N ALA A 73 15.25 3.96 3.95
CA ALA A 73 15.73 5.32 3.83
C ALA A 73 15.15 6.01 2.57
N GLY A 74 15.13 5.29 1.45
CA GLY A 74 14.50 5.73 0.21
C GLY A 74 13.00 5.96 0.38
N TYR A 75 12.29 5.09 1.12
CA TYR A 75 10.88 5.30 1.45
C TYR A 75 10.68 6.61 2.21
N HIS A 76 11.49 6.85 3.25
CA HIS A 76 11.39 8.07 4.05
C HIS A 76 11.67 9.33 3.23
N PHE A 77 12.68 9.29 2.36
CA PHE A 77 12.97 10.35 1.42
C PHE A 77 11.78 10.62 0.49
N LEU A 78 11.30 9.60 -0.23
CA LEU A 78 10.20 9.76 -1.17
C LEU A 78 8.90 10.22 -0.49
N ALA A 79 8.57 9.70 0.69
CA ALA A 79 7.38 10.11 1.44
C ALA A 79 7.48 11.56 1.98
N ALA A 80 8.70 12.06 2.21
CA ALA A 80 8.93 13.46 2.59
C ALA A 80 8.86 14.41 1.37
N THR A 81 9.37 13.97 0.22
CA THR A 81 9.33 14.71 -1.06
C THR A 81 7.91 14.77 -1.62
N TYR A 82 7.23 13.62 -1.67
CA TYR A 82 5.90 13.44 -2.23
C TYR A 82 4.88 13.21 -1.10
N LYS A 83 4.41 14.31 -0.53
CA LYS A 83 3.47 14.27 0.60
C LYS A 83 2.05 13.94 0.12
N ALA A 84 1.29 13.24 0.96
CA ALA A 84 -0.14 13.09 0.74
C ALA A 84 -0.85 14.44 0.84
N GLY A 85 -1.66 14.78 -0.16
CA GLY A 85 -2.51 15.96 -0.15
C GLY A 85 -3.68 15.82 0.85
N ASN A 86 -4.89 16.04 0.37
CA ASN A 86 -6.08 15.97 1.23
C ASN A 86 -6.39 14.55 1.71
N GLY A 87 -6.11 13.52 0.90
CA GLY A 87 -6.34 12.11 1.22
C GLY A 87 -5.04 11.34 1.47
N VAL A 88 -4.72 10.41 0.56
CA VAL A 88 -3.53 9.54 0.62
C VAL A 88 -2.66 9.71 -0.62
N ARG A 89 -1.40 9.24 -0.56
CA ARG A 89 -0.53 9.10 -1.73
C ARG A 89 0.05 7.71 -1.84
N ALA A 90 0.00 7.12 -3.02
CA ALA A 90 0.68 5.88 -3.35
C ALA A 90 1.89 6.18 -4.26
N LEU A 91 3.08 5.82 -3.77
CA LEU A 91 4.34 5.88 -4.49
C LEU A 91 4.54 4.54 -5.19
N LEU A 92 4.53 4.53 -6.51
CA LEU A 92 4.58 3.33 -7.33
C LEU A 92 6.01 3.17 -7.87
N VAL A 93 6.72 2.16 -7.39
CA VAL A 93 8.14 1.96 -7.71
C VAL A 93 8.37 0.62 -8.40
N ASP A 94 9.42 0.52 -9.22
CA ASP A 94 9.71 -0.73 -9.92
C ASP A 94 10.21 -1.82 -8.97
N ARG A 95 11.09 -1.47 -8.03
CA ARG A 95 11.78 -2.41 -7.13
C ARG A 95 11.99 -1.84 -5.74
N VAL A 96 11.94 -2.74 -4.75
CA VAL A 96 12.27 -2.49 -3.35
C VAL A 96 13.36 -3.44 -2.89
N SER A 97 14.17 -3.05 -1.91
CA SER A 97 15.30 -3.87 -1.45
C SER A 97 14.88 -5.11 -0.66
N ARG A 98 13.67 -5.08 -0.09
CA ARG A 98 13.02 -6.19 0.63
C ARG A 98 11.77 -6.63 -0.12
N PRO A 99 11.91 -7.41 -1.21
CA PRO A 99 10.79 -7.78 -2.07
C PRO A 99 9.70 -8.56 -1.35
N GLU A 100 10.01 -9.21 -0.22
CA GLU A 100 9.05 -9.89 0.65
C GLU A 100 8.04 -8.94 1.30
N LEU A 101 8.38 -7.65 1.42
CA LEU A 101 7.46 -6.65 1.95
C LEU A 101 6.48 -6.18 0.87
N GLY A 102 6.93 -6.05 -0.38
CA GLY A 102 6.12 -5.67 -1.55
C GLY A 102 5.54 -4.25 -1.51
N GLY A 103 5.18 -3.74 -0.34
CA GLY A 103 4.77 -2.39 -0.06
C GLY A 103 5.23 -1.94 1.32
N GLN A 104 5.02 -0.66 1.59
CA GLN A 104 5.32 -0.05 2.88
C GLN A 104 4.41 1.16 3.08
N SER A 105 3.91 1.36 4.29
CA SER A 105 3.07 2.52 4.60
C SER A 105 3.36 3.09 5.98
N ARG A 106 2.97 4.36 6.16
CA ARG A 106 2.96 5.04 7.46
C ARG A 106 1.69 5.87 7.57
N GLN A 107 0.87 5.55 8.56
CA GLN A 107 -0.38 6.27 8.82
C GLN A 107 -0.16 7.78 9.04
N GLN A 108 0.95 8.17 9.68
CA GLN A 108 1.26 9.56 10.01
C GLN A 108 1.48 10.41 8.75
N THR A 109 2.14 9.87 7.73
CA THR A 109 2.38 10.57 6.46
C THR A 109 1.21 10.40 5.49
N ARG A 110 0.35 9.40 5.69
CA ARG A 110 -0.71 8.97 4.75
C ARG A 110 -0.16 8.58 3.37
N VAL A 111 1.10 8.14 3.37
CA VAL A 111 1.80 7.67 2.18
C VAL A 111 1.95 6.16 2.29
N CYS A 112 1.69 5.47 1.17
CA CYS A 112 2.13 4.11 0.96
C CYS A 112 3.03 4.03 -0.27
N LEU A 113 3.87 3.00 -0.31
CA LEU A 113 4.73 2.65 -1.41
C LEU A 113 4.34 1.25 -1.87
N ILE A 114 4.23 1.05 -3.18
CA ILE A 114 3.84 -0.22 -3.81
C ILE A 114 4.86 -0.57 -4.88
N ALA A 115 5.51 -1.73 -4.74
CA ALA A 115 6.39 -2.26 -5.75
C ALA A 115 5.59 -2.86 -6.93
N TYR A 116 6.19 -2.85 -8.13
CA TYR A 116 5.61 -3.53 -9.27
C TYR A 116 5.51 -5.04 -9.01
N GLY A 117 4.29 -5.59 -9.05
CA GLY A 117 4.04 -7.02 -8.80
C GLY A 117 3.99 -7.88 -10.07
N SER A 118 3.69 -9.17 -9.90
CA SER A 118 3.57 -10.14 -10.99
C SER A 118 2.39 -9.89 -11.91
N ASP A 119 1.28 -9.43 -11.34
CA ASP A 119 0.00 -9.23 -12.01
C ASP A 119 -0.85 -8.19 -11.26
N VAL A 120 -1.86 -7.65 -11.96
CA VAL A 120 -2.74 -6.60 -11.42
C VAL A 120 -3.41 -7.04 -10.13
N ALA A 121 -3.91 -8.27 -10.04
CA ALA A 121 -4.69 -8.72 -8.89
C ALA A 121 -3.82 -8.85 -7.63
N ALA A 122 -2.62 -9.41 -7.76
CA ALA A 122 -1.65 -9.49 -6.68
C ALA A 122 -1.19 -8.10 -6.21
N THR A 123 -0.84 -7.21 -7.15
CA THR A 123 -0.47 -5.83 -6.81
C THR A 123 -1.62 -5.05 -6.16
N SER A 124 -2.87 -5.31 -6.59
CA SER A 124 -4.06 -4.68 -6.00
C SER A 124 -4.33 -5.13 -4.58
N ARG A 125 -4.13 -6.42 -4.27
CA ARG A 125 -4.22 -6.92 -2.88
C ARG A 125 -3.17 -6.30 -1.98
N MET A 126 -1.94 -6.17 -2.49
CA MET A 126 -0.86 -5.49 -1.78
C MET A 126 -1.17 -4.01 -1.55
N MET A 127 -1.70 -3.31 -2.55
CA MET A 127 -2.15 -1.93 -2.36
C MET A 127 -3.31 -1.83 -1.37
N ALA A 128 -4.28 -2.74 -1.42
CA ALA A 128 -5.39 -2.78 -0.46
C ALA A 128 -4.90 -3.02 0.98
N HIS A 129 -3.88 -3.87 1.15
CA HIS A 129 -3.22 -4.10 2.44
C HIS A 129 -2.58 -2.82 2.97
N GLU A 130 -1.78 -2.12 2.16
CA GLU A 130 -1.14 -0.87 2.58
C GLU A 130 -2.15 0.25 2.85
N LEU A 131 -3.22 0.35 2.05
CA LEU A 131 -4.32 1.26 2.32
C LEU A 131 -5.05 0.91 3.63
N GLY A 132 -5.13 -0.38 3.98
CA GLY A 132 -5.62 -0.86 5.28
C GLY A 132 -4.78 -0.32 6.45
N HIS A 133 -3.45 -0.31 6.32
CA HIS A 133 -2.57 0.31 7.31
C HIS A 133 -2.80 1.83 7.44
N LEU A 134 -3.06 2.54 6.34
CA LEU A 134 -3.43 3.97 6.40
C LEU A 134 -4.79 4.20 7.08
N LEU A 135 -5.67 3.20 7.07
CA LEU A 135 -6.91 3.13 7.85
C LEU A 135 -6.71 2.59 9.27
N ALA A 136 -5.48 2.61 9.79
CA ALA A 136 -5.11 2.20 11.14
C ALA A 136 -5.36 0.72 11.45
N LEU A 137 -5.33 -0.16 10.43
CA LEU A 137 -5.43 -1.60 10.64
C LEU A 137 -4.03 -2.19 10.85
N PRO A 138 -3.72 -2.81 12.00
CA PRO A 138 -2.45 -3.50 12.21
C PRO A 138 -2.45 -4.87 11.52
N HIS A 139 -1.27 -5.50 11.42
CA HIS A 139 -1.17 -6.90 11.04
C HIS A 139 -1.92 -7.79 12.03
N VAL A 140 -2.65 -8.79 11.52
CA VAL A 140 -3.41 -9.74 12.35
C VAL A 140 -2.49 -10.69 13.11
N ASP A 141 -1.25 -10.87 12.63
CA ASP A 141 -0.25 -11.78 13.16
C ASP A 141 0.88 -11.07 13.92
N SER A 142 0.69 -9.82 14.34
CA SER A 142 1.69 -9.05 15.12
C SER A 142 2.11 -9.71 16.43
N GLY A 143 1.27 -10.59 16.99
CA GLY A 143 1.55 -11.37 18.20
C GLY A 143 2.11 -12.78 17.94
N ARG A 144 2.38 -13.13 16.69
CA ARG A 144 2.85 -14.46 16.30
C ARG A 144 4.19 -14.78 16.98
N ARG A 145 4.27 -15.97 17.59
CA ARG A 145 5.53 -16.50 18.13
C ARG A 145 6.14 -17.49 17.14
N PRO A 146 7.46 -17.47 16.91
CA PRO A 146 8.12 -18.49 16.10
C PRO A 146 8.04 -19.86 16.81
N GLY A 147 7.79 -20.93 16.04
CA GLY A 147 7.72 -22.30 16.53
C GLY A 147 6.62 -23.14 15.86
N PRO A 148 6.66 -24.47 16.00
CA PRO A 148 5.64 -25.38 15.49
C PRO A 148 4.30 -25.25 16.26
N GLY A 149 3.20 -25.72 15.67
CA GLY A 149 1.90 -25.82 16.37
C GLY A 149 0.95 -24.63 16.17
N GLN A 150 1.21 -23.76 15.19
CA GLN A 150 0.35 -22.61 14.84
C GLN A 150 -0.26 -22.74 13.44
N GLU A 151 -0.23 -23.92 12.83
CA GLU A 151 -0.62 -24.15 11.44
C GLU A 151 -2.07 -23.71 11.19
N SER A 152 -2.97 -23.99 12.14
CA SER A 152 -4.37 -23.56 12.07
C SER A 152 -4.55 -22.04 12.16
N GLN A 153 -3.75 -21.37 12.99
CA GLN A 153 -3.75 -19.91 13.13
C GLN A 153 -3.19 -19.24 11.87
N ILE A 154 -2.10 -19.78 11.32
CA ILE A 154 -1.51 -19.32 10.06
C ILE A 154 -2.53 -19.44 8.93
N ALA A 155 -3.23 -20.57 8.82
CA ALA A 155 -4.26 -20.74 7.80
C ALA A 155 -5.40 -19.72 7.93
N ALA A 156 -5.78 -19.36 9.17
CA ALA A 156 -6.76 -18.31 9.43
C ALA A 156 -6.22 -16.92 9.06
N TRP A 157 -4.97 -16.61 9.43
CA TRP A 157 -4.33 -15.34 9.08
C TRP A 157 -4.16 -15.18 7.58
N MET A 158 -3.76 -16.21 6.83
CA MET A 158 -3.61 -16.15 5.37
C MET A 158 -4.90 -15.71 4.65
N ARG A 159 -6.09 -15.92 5.24
CA ARG A 159 -7.37 -15.47 4.71
C ARG A 159 -7.74 -14.04 5.14
N ASN A 160 -6.89 -13.37 5.90
CA ASN A 160 -7.07 -11.99 6.32
C ASN A 160 -6.27 -11.06 5.41
N LEU A 161 -6.89 -9.97 4.95
CA LEU A 161 -6.21 -8.97 4.12
C LEU A 161 -5.02 -8.32 4.84
N MET A 162 -5.05 -8.23 6.16
CA MET A 162 -3.99 -7.65 7.00
C MET A 162 -3.00 -8.70 7.52
N TYR A 163 -2.80 -9.82 6.83
CA TYR A 163 -1.71 -10.74 7.14
C TYR A 163 -0.39 -10.24 6.59
N SER A 164 0.70 -10.29 7.36
CA SER A 164 2.00 -9.77 6.91
C SER A 164 2.71 -10.65 5.89
N GLY A 165 2.20 -11.85 5.61
CA GLY A 165 2.76 -12.78 4.63
C GLY A 165 2.08 -12.72 3.27
N ALA A 166 2.20 -13.79 2.49
CA ALA A 166 1.59 -13.89 1.17
C ALA A 166 0.05 -13.76 1.24
N LEU A 167 -0.49 -12.76 0.56
CA LEU A 167 -1.92 -12.45 0.56
C LEU A 167 -2.69 -13.45 -0.31
N ASN A 168 -3.60 -14.18 0.31
CA ASN A 168 -4.49 -15.10 -0.39
C ASN A 168 -5.43 -14.33 -1.34
N PRO A 169 -5.75 -14.85 -2.55
CA PRO A 169 -6.72 -14.23 -3.45
C PRO A 169 -8.10 -13.97 -2.84
N ALA A 170 -8.52 -14.79 -1.86
CA ALA A 170 -9.76 -14.66 -1.11
C ALA A 170 -9.57 -13.97 0.25
N ALA A 171 -8.47 -13.24 0.45
CA ALA A 171 -8.22 -12.55 1.71
C ALA A 171 -9.18 -11.37 1.92
N GLU A 172 -9.76 -11.27 3.11
CA GLU A 172 -10.76 -10.26 3.44
C GLU A 172 -10.52 -9.62 4.81
N LEU A 173 -11.18 -8.49 5.07
CA LEU A 173 -11.23 -7.89 6.39
C LEU A 173 -12.29 -8.57 7.27
N THR A 174 -11.97 -8.75 8.54
CA THR A 174 -12.95 -9.15 9.57
C THR A 174 -13.91 -8.01 9.88
N GLN A 175 -15.06 -8.33 10.49
CA GLN A 175 -16.03 -7.32 10.91
C GLN A 175 -15.43 -6.28 11.87
N THR A 176 -14.55 -6.70 12.78
CA THR A 176 -13.85 -5.79 13.70
C THR A 176 -12.93 -4.83 12.95
N GLN A 177 -12.16 -5.32 11.97
CA GLN A 177 -11.32 -4.48 11.12
C GLN A 177 -12.17 -3.52 10.27
N VAL A 178 -13.34 -3.96 9.78
CA VAL A 178 -14.27 -3.08 9.06
C VAL A 178 -14.73 -1.92 9.93
N GLN A 179 -15.10 -2.18 11.19
CA GLN A 179 -15.49 -1.13 12.13
C GLN A 179 -14.31 -0.19 12.47
N ALA A 180 -13.12 -0.75 12.69
CA ALA A 180 -11.90 0.03 12.95
C ALA A 180 -11.53 0.92 11.75
N ALA A 181 -11.60 0.40 10.53
CA ALA A 181 -11.30 1.16 9.31
C ALA A 181 -12.23 2.37 9.14
N ARG A 182 -13.54 2.18 9.38
CA ARG A 182 -14.56 3.24 9.25
C ARG A 182 -14.46 4.33 10.32
N SER A 183 -13.94 3.97 11.49
CA SER A 183 -13.71 4.88 12.61
C SER A 183 -12.27 5.40 12.67
N SER A 184 -11.43 5.04 11.70
CA SER A 184 -10.03 5.46 11.64
C SER A 184 -9.90 6.98 11.52
N PRO A 185 -8.79 7.58 12.01
CA PRO A 185 -8.55 9.01 11.86
C PRO A 185 -8.63 9.49 10.40
N LEU A 186 -8.16 8.66 9.46
CA LEU A 186 -8.26 8.96 8.04
C LEU A 186 -9.71 8.98 7.57
N ALA A 187 -10.49 7.92 7.84
CA ALA A 187 -11.89 7.84 7.41
C ALA A 187 -12.75 8.96 8.02
N ARG A 188 -12.52 9.31 9.29
CA ARG A 188 -13.24 10.42 9.97
C ARG A 188 -13.08 11.77 9.29
N ARG A 189 -11.93 12.04 8.66
CA ARG A 189 -11.71 13.27 7.87
C ARG A 189 -12.67 13.39 6.68
N PHE A 190 -13.25 12.27 6.25
CA PHE A 190 -14.15 12.17 5.10
C PHE A 190 -15.55 11.70 5.51
N GLY A 191 -15.94 11.91 6.77
CA GLY A 191 -17.28 11.60 7.28
C GLY A 191 -17.48 10.18 7.83
N GLY A 192 -16.39 9.42 8.00
CA GLY A 192 -16.41 8.17 8.77
C GLY A 192 -16.78 8.39 10.24
N ARG A 193 -17.28 7.34 10.89
CA ARG A 193 -17.72 7.33 12.30
C ARG A 193 -17.06 6.16 13.01
#